data_AF-B2T0U8-F1
#
_entry.id   AF-B2T0U8-F1
#
_cell.length_a   1.000
_cell.length_b   1.000
_cell.length_c   1.000
_cell.angle_alpha   90.00
_cell.angle_beta   90.00
_cell.angle_gamma   90.00
#
_symmetry.space_group_name_H-M   'P 1'
#
loop_
_entity.id
_entity.type
_entity.pdbx_description
1 polymer ?
#
loop_
_entity_poly.entity_id
_entity_poly.type
_entity_poly.pdbx_seq_one_letter_code
_entity_poly.pdbx_strand_id
1 'polypeptide(L)'
;MMSSQPSFKRNREIIVSMPDLPAAARRQIAEIARTTLGIETLETRYADRLDFHDTAVWSIKAALEAVWLAGAAAGKEAARQDGAA
;
A
#
# COMPACT_ATOMS: atom_id res chain seq x y z
N MET A 1 -22.88 18.86 -26.17
CA MET A 1 -21.49 19.37 -26.20
C MET A 1 -20.62 18.34 -25.51
N MET A 2 -19.78 17.65 -26.29
CA MET A 2 -18.78 16.71 -25.78
C MET A 2 -17.76 17.46 -24.91
N SER A 3 -17.56 17.02 -23.67
CA SER A 3 -16.27 17.19 -23.01
C SER A 3 -15.72 15.79 -22.75
N SER A 4 -14.94 15.38 -23.76
CA SER A 4 -14.06 14.23 -23.73
C SER A 4 -13.12 14.38 -22.53
N GLN A 5 -13.32 13.58 -21.48
CA GLN A 5 -12.30 13.43 -20.44
C GLN A 5 -11.07 12.84 -21.12
N PRO A 6 -9.89 13.46 -21.03
CA PRO A 6 -8.68 12.87 -21.58
C PRO A 6 -8.40 11.58 -20.81
N SER A 7 -8.52 10.45 -21.53
CA SER A 7 -7.98 9.17 -21.09
C SER A 7 -6.50 9.33 -20.83
N PHE A 8 -6.12 9.50 -19.56
CA PHE A 8 -4.76 9.28 -19.10
C PHE A 8 -4.51 7.78 -19.25
N LYS A 9 -4.12 7.37 -20.47
CA LYS A 9 -3.68 6.01 -20.73
C LYS A 9 -2.55 5.74 -19.78
N ARG A 10 -2.85 4.85 -18.82
CA ARG A 10 -1.90 4.19 -17.93
C ARG A 10 -0.57 4.03 -18.66
N ASN A 11 0.46 4.72 -18.19
CA ASN A 11 1.84 4.28 -18.39
C ASN A 11 2.02 3.02 -17.53
N ARG A 12 1.37 1.95 -17.99
CA ARG A 12 1.21 0.64 -17.37
C ARG A 12 2.42 -0.26 -17.64
N GLU A 13 3.58 0.31 -17.96
CA GLU A 13 4.73 -0.46 -18.44
C GLU A 13 6.00 -0.29 -17.58
N ILE A 14 5.96 0.50 -16.48
CA ILE A 14 7.07 0.55 -15.51
C ILE A 14 6.57 0.35 -14.06
N ILE A 15 5.64 -0.60 -13.88
CA ILE A 15 5.33 -1.15 -12.56
C ILE A 15 5.39 -2.66 -12.74
N VAL A 16 6.57 -3.19 -12.43
CA VAL A 16 6.88 -4.61 -12.26
C VAL A 16 5.64 -5.37 -11.78
N SER A 17 5.30 -6.49 -12.45
CA SER A 17 4.27 -7.46 -12.08
C SER A 17 4.23 -7.75 -10.56
N MET A 18 3.54 -6.91 -9.80
CA MET A 18 3.18 -7.22 -8.43
C MET A 18 1.88 -8.02 -8.51
N PRO A 19 1.85 -9.27 -8.00
CA PRO A 19 0.59 -9.96 -7.82
C PRO A 19 -0.33 -9.07 -6.97
N ASP A 20 -1.62 -9.06 -7.28
CA ASP A 20 -2.60 -8.37 -6.45
C ASP A 20 -2.45 -8.83 -5.00
N LEU A 21 -1.98 -7.93 -4.13
CA LEU A 21 -1.83 -8.25 -2.71
C LEU A 21 -3.19 -8.67 -2.15
N PRO A 22 -3.26 -9.75 -1.34
CA PRO A 22 -4.51 -10.18 -0.75
C PRO A 22 -5.13 -9.05 0.08
N ALA A 23 -6.45 -9.01 0.14
CA ALA A 23 -7.17 -7.92 0.82
C ALA A 23 -6.72 -7.72 2.29
N ALA A 24 -6.34 -8.82 2.96
CA ALA A 24 -5.79 -8.76 4.32
C ALA A 24 -4.46 -7.98 4.39
N ALA A 25 -3.54 -8.24 3.45
CA ALA A 25 -2.27 -7.52 3.37
C ALA A 25 -2.49 -6.01 3.08
N ARG A 26 -3.44 -5.68 2.19
CA ARG A 26 -3.77 -4.26 1.90
C ARG A 26 -4.28 -3.51 3.14
N ARG A 27 -5.13 -4.15 3.94
CA ARG A 27 -5.63 -3.57 5.20
C ARG A 27 -4.50 -3.33 6.19
N GLN A 28 -3.57 -4.28 6.29
CA GLN A 28 -2.44 -4.16 7.21
C GLN A 28 -1.45 -3.06 6.79
N ILE A 29 -1.21 -2.91 5.49
CA ILE A 29 -0.41 -1.80 4.96
C ILE A 29 -1.09 -0.46 5.23
N ALA A 30 -2.42 -0.36 5.04
CA ALA A 30 -3.17 0.86 5.34
C ALA A 30 -3.11 1.22 6.84
N GLU A 31 -3.15 0.24 7.73
CA GLU A 31 -2.98 0.45 9.17
C GLU A 31 -1.59 1.00 9.51
N ILE A 32 -0.54 0.44 8.91
CA ILE A 32 0.84 0.88 9.13
C ILE A 32 1.02 2.31 8.60
N ALA A 33 0.46 2.63 7.43
CA ALA A 33 0.50 3.99 6.89
C ALA A 33 -0.18 5.00 7.82
N ARG A 34 -1.34 4.65 8.37
CA ARG A 34 -2.08 5.52 9.30
C ARG A 34 -1.33 5.76 10.60
N THR A 35 -0.73 4.71 11.16
CA THR A 35 -0.04 4.76 12.46
C THR A 35 1.35 5.38 12.38
N THR A 36 2.11 5.07 11.33
CA THR A 36 3.55 5.41 11.23
C THR A 36 3.80 6.65 10.38
N LEU A 37 3.00 6.82 9.31
CA LEU A 37 3.14 7.95 8.38
C LEU A 37 2.07 9.03 8.62
N GLY A 38 1.04 8.76 9.42
CA GLY A 38 -0.08 9.69 9.63
C GLY A 38 -0.96 9.85 8.39
N ILE A 39 -0.88 8.93 7.43
CA ILE A 39 -1.62 8.98 6.17
C ILE A 39 -2.93 8.21 6.34
N GLU A 40 -4.06 8.89 6.19
CA GLU A 40 -5.39 8.29 6.39
C GLU A 40 -5.73 7.23 5.32
N THR A 41 -5.36 7.49 4.07
CA THR A 41 -5.66 6.61 2.94
C THR A 41 -4.50 6.58 1.96
N LEU A 42 -4.23 5.41 1.38
CA LEU A 42 -3.25 5.21 0.31
C LEU A 42 -3.89 5.29 -1.09
N GLU A 43 -5.15 5.71 -1.17
CA GLU A 43 -5.83 5.98 -2.43
C GLU A 43 -5.45 7.35 -2.98
N THR A 44 -5.23 7.44 -4.29
CA THR A 44 -4.97 8.72 -4.97
C THR A 44 -6.24 9.56 -5.03
N ARG A 45 -6.18 10.80 -4.54
CA ARG A 45 -7.33 11.71 -4.43
C ARG A 45 -7.28 12.87 -5.43
N TYR A 46 -6.23 12.96 -6.25
CA TYR A 46 -5.99 14.01 -7.25
C TYR A 46 -6.09 15.43 -6.67
N ALA A 47 -5.59 15.61 -5.46
CA ALA A 47 -5.59 16.88 -4.76
C ALA A 47 -4.26 17.04 -4.02
N ASP A 48 -3.48 18.08 -4.36
CA ASP A 48 -2.09 18.22 -3.91
C ASP A 48 -1.91 17.99 -2.41
N ARG A 49 -2.69 18.68 -1.58
CA ARG A 49 -2.64 18.59 -0.11
C ARG A 49 -3.05 17.23 0.47
N LEU A 50 -3.63 16.34 -0.33
CA LEU A 50 -4.09 15.02 0.07
C LEU A 50 -3.21 13.89 -0.48
N ASP A 51 -2.45 14.15 -1.55
CA ASP A 51 -1.59 13.16 -2.20
C ASP A 51 -0.09 13.38 -1.92
N PHE A 52 0.31 14.61 -1.54
CA PHE A 52 1.69 14.93 -1.16
C PHE A 52 1.80 15.07 0.36
N HIS A 53 2.68 14.27 0.97
CA HIS A 53 2.93 14.27 2.40
C HIS A 53 4.40 14.52 2.70
N ASP A 54 4.69 15.59 3.44
CA ASP A 54 6.00 15.81 4.03
C ASP A 54 6.21 14.82 5.18
N THR A 55 6.97 13.76 4.91
CA THR A 55 7.21 12.68 5.86
C THR A 55 8.69 12.63 6.19
N ALA A 56 9.02 12.50 7.48
CA ALA A 56 10.38 12.31 7.89
C ALA A 56 10.95 10.96 7.44
N VAL A 57 12.24 10.95 7.08
CA VAL A 57 12.93 9.74 6.58
C VAL A 57 12.88 8.59 7.61
N TRP A 58 12.91 8.90 8.90
CA TRP A 58 12.79 7.89 9.95
C TRP A 58 11.40 7.24 10.02
N SER A 59 10.33 7.98 9.74
CA SER A 59 8.97 7.43 9.67
C SER A 59 8.81 6.53 8.46
N ILE A 60 9.38 6.90 7.30
CA ILE A 60 9.42 6.04 6.10
C ILE A 60 10.16 4.73 6.42
N LYS A 61 11.34 4.82 7.04
CA LYS A 61 12.10 3.65 7.47
C LYS A 61 11.28 2.74 8.39
N ALA A 62 10.67 3.30 9.43
CA ALA A 62 9.85 2.54 10.38
C ALA A 62 8.65 1.86 9.70
N ALA A 63 8.00 2.53 8.75
CA ALA A 63 6.88 1.95 8.02
C ALA A 63 7.31 0.75 7.16
N LEU A 64 8.46 0.85 6.47
CA LEU A 64 9.00 -0.25 5.67
C LEU A 64 9.39 -1.46 6.53
N GLU A 65 10.05 -1.21 7.67
CA GLU A 65 10.39 -2.26 8.64
C GLU A 65 9.12 -2.93 9.20
N ALA A 66 8.10 -2.16 9.55
CA ALA A 66 6.83 -2.68 10.03
C ALA A 66 6.11 -3.54 8.98
N VAL A 67 6.07 -3.12 7.72
CA VAL A 67 5.46 -3.89 6.62
C VAL A 67 6.20 -5.21 6.39
N TRP A 68 7.54 -5.20 6.45
CA TRP A 68 8.33 -6.42 6.31
C TRP A 68 8.04 -7.43 7.43
N LEU A 69 8.05 -6.97 8.68
CA LEU A 69 7.74 -7.81 9.85
C LEU A 69 6.31 -8.34 9.82
N ALA A 70 5.35 -7.51 9.42
CA ALA A 70 3.96 -7.88 9.20
C ALA A 70 3.83 -9.00 8.15
N GLY A 71 4.51 -8.87 7.01
CA GLY A 71 4.52 -9.88 5.97
C GLY A 71 5.13 -11.21 6.43
N ALA A 72 6.25 -11.15 7.17
CA ALA A 72 6.89 -12.34 7.73
C ALA A 72 5.99 -13.07 8.75
N ALA A 73 5.26 -12.32 9.59
CA ALA A 73 4.30 -12.89 10.52
C ALA A 73 3.12 -13.56 9.79
N ALA A 74 2.58 -12.91 8.76
CA ALA A 74 1.50 -13.46 7.95
C ALA A 74 1.90 -14.77 7.25
N GLY A 75 3.13 -14.85 6.72
CA GLY A 75 3.66 -16.08 6.11
C GLY A 75 3.82 -17.23 7.10
N LYS A 76 4.24 -16.95 8.34
CA LYS A 76 4.32 -17.96 9.41
C LYS A 76 2.96 -18.49 9.81
N GLU A 77 1.94 -17.62 9.86
CA GLU A 77 0.58 -18.01 10.19
C GLU A 77 -0.04 -18.87 9.08
N ALA A 78 0.15 -18.50 7.81
CA ALA A 78 -0.29 -19.31 6.67
C ALA A 78 0.32 -20.72 6.71
N ALA A 79 1.63 -20.83 6.93
CA ALA A 79 2.31 -22.13 7.04
C ALA A 79 1.84 -22.98 8.23
N ARG A 80 1.34 -22.34 9.31
CA ARG A 80 0.77 -23.04 10.46
C ARG A 80 -0.63 -23.60 10.16
N GLN A 81 -1.41 -22.90 9.35
CA GLN A 81 -2.77 -23.29 8.99
C GLN A 81 -2.80 -24.45 7.98
N ASP A 82 -1.80 -24.51 7.08
CA ASP A 82 -1.68 -25.60 6.09
C ASP A 82 -1.25 -26.95 6.70
N GLY A 83 -0.65 -26.95 7.89
CA GLY A 83 -0.23 -28.16 8.61
C GLY A 83 -1.30 -28.77 9.53
N ALA A 84 -2.51 -28.21 9.55
CA ALA A 84 -3.61 -28.62 10.43
C ALA A 84 -4.77 -29.31 9.67
N ALA A 85 -4.56 -29.69 8.41
CA ALA A 85 -5.52 -30.42 7.56
C ALA A 85 -5.18 -31.91 7.45
#